data_AF-A0A6N8YWF9-F1
#
_entry.id   AF-A0A6N8YWF9-F1
#
_cell.length_a   1.000
_cell.length_b   1.000
_cell.length_c   1.000
_cell.angle_alpha   90.00
_cell.angle_beta   90.00
_cell.angle_gamma   90.00
#
_symmetry.space_group_name_H-M   'P 1'
#
loop_
_entity.id
_entity.type
_entity.pdbx_description
1 polymer ?
#
loop_
_entity_poly.entity_id
_entity_poly.type
_entity_poly.pdbx_seq_one_letter_code
_entity_poly.pdbx_strand_id
1 'polypeptide(L)'
;MECSFYRQPLAGEPIEQSPKAIPMSEEEREETKRRLIEYAERALLSFEANHRYLREYHAELLKEYPDQWVAVHDQEVVASDSKIEGLFKKVDQLGIHRGEVAGKFMNTHPKPMIL
;
A
#
# COMPACT_ATOMS: atom_id res chain seq x y z
N MET A 1 6.38 -19.69 -5.48
CA MET A 1 6.87 -18.52 -6.21
C MET A 1 6.97 -18.93 -7.66
N GLU A 2 6.00 -18.52 -8.49
CA GLU A 2 6.03 -18.45 -9.96
C GLU A 2 4.59 -18.21 -10.43
N CYS A 3 4.22 -16.94 -10.64
CA CYS A 3 3.04 -16.58 -11.44
C CYS A 3 3.53 -16.27 -12.84
N SER A 4 3.62 -17.30 -13.67
CA SER A 4 3.81 -17.17 -15.12
C SER A 4 2.45 -17.25 -15.80
N PHE A 5 2.40 -16.72 -17.03
CA PHE A 5 1.32 -16.80 -18.03
C PHE A 5 0.27 -15.68 -18.07
N TYR A 6 0.69 -14.55 -18.64
CA TYR A 6 -0.13 -13.91 -19.67
C TYR A 6 0.63 -13.99 -21.00
N ARG A 7 0.39 -15.07 -21.75
CA ARG A 7 0.75 -15.15 -23.17
C ARG A 7 -0.32 -14.35 -23.92
N GLN A 8 0.06 -13.28 -24.63
CA GLN A 8 -0.87 -12.62 -25.55
C GLN A 8 -1.18 -13.58 -26.71
N PRO A 9 -2.46 -13.81 -27.06
CA PRO A 9 -2.81 -14.70 -28.16
C PRO A 9 -2.44 -14.04 -29.49
N LEU A 10 -1.74 -14.79 -30.35
CA LEU A 10 -1.50 -14.40 -31.73
C LEU A 10 -2.79 -14.63 -32.55
N ALA A 11 -3.02 -13.76 -33.54
CA ALA A 11 -4.22 -13.75 -34.36
C ALA A 11 -4.51 -15.12 -34.98
N GLY A 12 -5.59 -15.78 -34.52
CA GLY A 12 -6.06 -17.06 -35.06
C GLY A 12 -6.31 -18.16 -34.03
N GLU A 13 -5.96 -17.98 -32.75
CA GLU A 13 -6.33 -18.95 -31.71
C GLU A 13 -7.79 -18.77 -31.27
N PRO A 14 -8.56 -19.85 -31.10
CA PRO A 14 -9.90 -19.76 -30.52
C PRO A 14 -9.76 -19.15 -29.12
N ILE A 15 -10.54 -18.11 -28.84
CA ILE A 15 -10.60 -17.46 -27.53
C ILE A 15 -10.99 -18.56 -26.54
N GLU A 16 -10.01 -19.11 -25.82
CA GLU A 16 -10.28 -19.97 -24.68
C GLU A 16 -11.26 -19.18 -23.80
N GLN A 17 -12.42 -19.79 -23.60
CA GLN A 17 -13.50 -19.19 -22.83
C GLN A 17 -12.90 -18.64 -21.54
N SER A 18 -13.12 -17.34 -21.28
CA SER A 18 -12.87 -16.74 -19.98
C SER A 18 -13.26 -17.75 -18.90
N PRO A 19 -12.42 -17.96 -17.86
CA PRO A 19 -12.72 -18.93 -16.82
C PRO A 19 -14.16 -18.70 -16.38
N LYS A 20 -15.04 -19.69 -16.64
CA LYS A 20 -16.45 -19.63 -16.29
C LYS A 20 -16.48 -19.21 -14.83
N ALA A 21 -17.12 -18.07 -14.53
CA ALA A 21 -17.32 -17.64 -13.16
C ALA A 21 -17.87 -18.83 -12.39
N ILE A 22 -17.05 -19.39 -11.49
CA ILE A 22 -17.49 -20.49 -10.64
C ILE A 22 -18.71 -19.92 -9.90
N PRO A 23 -19.90 -20.51 -10.04
CA PRO A 23 -21.07 -20.01 -9.35
C PRO A 23 -20.84 -20.23 -7.85
N MET A 24 -20.38 -19.19 -7.17
CA MET A 24 -20.29 -19.20 -5.71
C MET A 24 -21.72 -19.20 -5.18
N SER A 25 -22.01 -20.10 -4.25
CA SER A 25 -23.27 -20.10 -3.52
C SER A 25 -23.45 -18.77 -2.79
N GLU A 26 -24.71 -18.41 -2.50
CA GLU A 26 -25.02 -17.18 -1.75
C GLU A 26 -24.35 -17.18 -0.36
N GLU A 27 -24.20 -18.36 0.25
CA GLU A 27 -23.50 -18.57 1.51
C GLU A 27 -22.00 -18.27 1.40
N GLU A 28 -21.31 -18.80 0.38
CA GLU A 28 -19.89 -18.51 0.13
C GLU A 28 -19.65 -17.03 -0.20
N ARG A 29 -20.60 -16.37 -0.86
CA ARG A 29 -20.55 -14.92 -1.15
C ARG A 29 -20.62 -14.10 0.14
N GLU A 30 -21.56 -14.42 1.03
CA GLU A 30 -21.71 -13.72 2.30
C GLU A 30 -20.52 -13.98 3.23
N GLU A 31 -19.98 -15.19 3.25
CA GLU A 31 -18.75 -15.48 3.99
C GLU A 31 -17.55 -14.68 3.44
N THR A 32 -17.37 -14.66 2.12
CA THR A 32 -16.31 -13.88 1.46
C THR A 32 -16.44 -12.40 1.81
N LYS A 33 -17.66 -11.86 1.75
CA LYS A 33 -17.94 -10.47 2.11
C LYS A 33 -17.59 -10.16 3.56
N ARG A 34 -17.96 -11.03 4.50
CA ARG A 34 -17.62 -10.88 5.93
C ARG A 34 -16.11 -10.85 6.13
N ARG A 35 -15.37 -11.79 5.51
CA ARG A 35 -13.90 -11.82 5.58
C ARG A 35 -13.27 -10.56 4.99
N LEU A 36 -13.80 -10.04 3.89
CA LEU A 36 -13.32 -8.79 3.27
C LEU A 36 -13.57 -7.57 4.17
N ILE A 37 -14.73 -7.49 4.82
CA ILE A 37 -15.04 -6.41 5.76
C ILE A 37 -14.07 -6.45 6.94
N GLU A 38 -13.90 -7.61 7.56
CA GLU A 38 -12.98 -7.77 8.69
C GLU A 38 -11.53 -7.43 8.31
N TYR A 39 -11.10 -7.86 7.13
CA TYR A 39 -9.79 -7.49 6.59
C TYR A 39 -9.65 -5.97 6.40
N ALA A 40 -10.65 -5.32 5.80
CA ALA A 40 -10.64 -3.88 5.54
C ALA A 40 -10.62 -3.06 6.85
N GLU A 41 -11.38 -3.48 7.86
CA GLU A 41 -11.38 -2.85 9.18
C GLU A 41 -9.99 -2.93 9.84
N ARG A 42 -9.35 -4.10 9.80
CA ARG A 42 -7.99 -4.27 10.33
C ARG A 42 -6.96 -3.44 9.57
N ALA A 43 -7.04 -3.42 8.24
CA ALA A 43 -6.15 -2.61 7.40
C ALA A 43 -6.30 -1.11 7.70
N LEU A 44 -7.53 -0.63 7.88
CA LEU A 44 -7.80 0.76 8.24
C LEU A 44 -7.19 1.12 9.61
N LEU A 45 -7.40 0.27 10.62
CA LEU A 45 -6.83 0.49 11.96
C LEU A 45 -5.29 0.53 11.95
N SER A 46 -4.65 -0.37 11.19
CA SER A 46 -3.20 -0.36 11.03
C SER A 46 -2.71 0.92 10.35
N PHE A 47 -3.37 1.32 9.26
CA PHE A 47 -3.05 2.56 8.55
C PHE A 47 -3.19 3.80 9.44
N GLU A 48 -4.27 3.88 10.23
CA GLU A 48 -4.47 4.98 11.19
C GLU A 48 -3.41 5.03 12.28
N ALA A 49 -2.95 3.87 12.78
CA ALA A 49 -1.85 3.79 13.73
C ALA A 49 -0.53 4.29 13.12
N ASN A 50 -0.21 3.87 11.89
CA ASN A 50 0.98 4.33 11.17
C ASN A 50 0.94 5.84 10.90
N HIS A 51 -0.23 6.38 10.53
CA HIS A 51 -0.40 7.82 10.33
C HIS A 51 -0.29 8.60 11.65
N ARG A 52 -0.82 8.05 12.74
CA ARG A 52 -0.68 8.62 14.09
C ARG A 52 0.79 8.69 14.50
N TYR A 53 1.54 7.62 14.28
CA TYR A 53 2.98 7.57 14.52
C TYR A 53 3.72 8.70 13.80
N LEU A 54 3.48 8.89 12.50
CA LEU A 54 4.08 9.99 11.72
C LEU A 54 3.79 11.38 12.29
N ARG A 55 2.63 11.57 12.95
CA ARG A 55 2.24 12.82 13.58
C ARG A 55 2.91 13.00 14.95
N GLU A 56 2.89 11.96 15.78
CA GLU A 56 3.45 12.00 17.14
C GLU A 56 4.96 12.16 17.12
N TYR A 57 5.65 11.44 16.24
CA TYR A 57 7.10 11.46 16.10
C TYR A 57 7.61 12.44 15.04
N HIS A 58 6.75 13.35 14.55
CA HIS A 58 7.10 14.25 13.45
C HIS A 58 8.38 15.05 13.69
N ALA A 59 8.57 15.58 14.90
CA ALA A 59 9.74 16.40 15.22
C ALA A 59 11.05 15.59 15.22
N GLU A 60 10.99 14.32 15.58
CA GLU A 60 12.14 13.40 15.58
C GLU A 60 12.43 12.96 14.14
N LEU A 61 11.39 12.52 13.41
CA LEU A 61 11.50 12.14 12.01
C LEU A 61 12.00 13.30 11.13
N LEU A 62 11.60 14.54 11.42
CA LEU A 62 12.09 15.72 10.69
C LEU A 62 13.59 15.97 10.92
N LYS A 63 14.10 15.67 12.13
CA LYS A 63 15.54 15.80 12.42
C LYS A 63 16.35 14.72 11.74
N GLU A 64 15.83 13.49 11.70
CA GLU A 64 16.53 12.33 11.17
C GLU A 64 16.44 12.23 9.63
N TYR A 65 15.31 12.61 9.06
CA TYR A 65 15.00 12.52 7.64
C TYR A 65 14.65 13.89 7.02
N PRO A 66 15.51 14.91 7.12
CA PRO A 66 15.19 16.23 6.61
C PRO A 66 15.03 16.20 5.09
N ASP A 67 13.95 16.82 4.61
CA ASP A 67 13.58 16.95 3.19
C ASP A 67 13.50 15.61 2.45
N GLN A 68 13.03 14.58 3.15
CA GLN A 68 12.80 13.25 2.61
C GLN A 68 11.37 12.80 2.82
N TRP A 69 10.90 11.95 1.92
CA TRP A 69 9.76 11.09 2.13
C TRP A 69 10.13 10.00 3.13
N VAL A 70 9.23 9.77 4.09
CA VAL A 70 9.33 8.70 5.08
C VAL A 70 8.10 7.82 4.95
N ALA A 71 8.30 6.51 4.95
CA ALA A 71 7.27 5.50 4.90
C ALA A 71 7.28 4.70 6.21
N VAL A 72 6.11 4.62 6.85
CA VAL A 72 5.90 3.94 8.13
C VAL A 72 4.94 2.77 7.96
N HIS A 73 5.35 1.60 8.47
CA HIS A 73 4.56 0.38 8.53
C HIS A 73 4.75 -0.24 9.92
N ASP A 74 3.70 -0.81 10.50
CA ASP A 74 3.70 -1.33 11.88
C ASP A 74 4.35 -0.38 12.92
N GLN A 75 4.09 0.92 12.77
CA GLN A 75 4.65 1.99 13.61
C GLN A 75 6.18 2.09 13.60
N GLU A 76 6.83 1.61 12.54
CA GLU A 76 8.28 1.74 12.33
C GLU A 76 8.58 2.38 10.97
N VAL A 77 9.68 3.14 10.88
CA VAL A 77 10.16 3.66 9.60
C VAL A 77 10.77 2.52 8.82
N VAL A 78 10.12 2.10 7.73
CA VAL A 78 10.58 1.00 6.88
C VAL A 78 11.36 1.48 5.67
N ALA A 79 11.13 2.72 5.22
CA ALA A 79 11.88 3.32 4.14
C ALA A 79 11.88 4.86 4.22
N SER A 80 12.94 5.46 3.70
CA SER A 80 12.99 6.90 3.42
C SER A 80 13.65 7.15 2.06
N ASP A 81 13.30 8.25 1.39
CA ASP A 81 13.97 8.69 0.17
C ASP A 81 13.69 10.17 -0.13
N SER A 82 14.59 10.86 -0.83
CA SER A 82 14.35 12.25 -1.24
C SER A 82 13.28 12.37 -2.32
N LYS A 83 12.98 11.29 -3.05
CA LYS A 83 11.95 11.24 -4.11
C LYS A 83 10.90 10.19 -3.79
N ILE A 84 9.65 10.49 -4.10
CA ILE A 84 8.53 9.57 -3.81
C ILE A 84 8.65 8.26 -4.61
N GLU A 85 9.17 8.29 -5.84
CA GLU A 85 9.42 7.10 -6.64
C GLU A 85 10.51 6.22 -6.04
N GLY A 86 11.54 6.85 -5.45
CA GLY A 86 12.61 6.16 -4.73
C GLY A 86 12.08 5.48 -3.47
N LEU A 87 11.19 6.16 -2.75
CA LEU A 87 10.51 5.60 -1.58
C LEU A 87 9.71 4.36 -1.96
N PHE A 88 8.86 4.45 -3.00
CA PHE A 88 8.05 3.32 -3.44
C PHE A 88 8.89 2.14 -3.91
N LYS A 89 9.99 2.38 -4.61
CA LYS A 89 10.91 1.32 -5.00
C LYS A 89 11.48 0.58 -3.79
N LYS A 90 11.82 1.29 -2.71
CA LYS A 90 12.31 0.68 -1.46
C LYS A 90 11.21 -0.12 -0.76
N VAL A 91 10.00 0.41 -0.70
CA VAL A 91 8.84 -0.30 -0.14
C VAL A 91 8.56 -1.60 -0.91
N ASP A 92 8.58 -1.56 -2.23
CA ASP A 92 8.37 -2.76 -3.06
C ASP A 92 9.47 -3.81 -2.85
N GLN A 93 10.72 -3.37 -2.64
CA GLN A 93 11.84 -4.27 -2.35
C GLN A 93 11.70 -4.99 -1.01
N LEU A 94 10.97 -4.40 -0.06
CA LEU A 94 10.63 -5.01 1.22
C LEU A 94 9.42 -5.96 1.12
N GLY A 95 8.76 -6.04 -0.03
CA GLY A 95 7.57 -6.86 -0.24
C GLY A 95 6.34 -6.33 0.50
N ILE A 96 6.35 -5.09 0.98
CA ILE A 96 5.23 -4.46 1.67
C ILE A 96 4.29 -3.86 0.62
N HIS A 97 2.99 -4.10 0.75
CA HIS A 97 2.03 -3.52 -0.17
C HIS A 97 1.92 -2.01 0.10
N ARG A 98 2.13 -1.18 -0.93
CA ARG A 98 2.18 0.30 -0.77
C ARG A 98 0.95 0.90 -0.07
N GLY A 99 -0.22 0.27 -0.21
CA GLY A 99 -1.47 0.70 0.45
C GLY A 99 -1.51 0.47 1.97
N GLU A 100 -0.57 -0.28 2.52
CA GLU A 100 -0.47 -0.56 3.97
C GLU A 100 0.46 0.43 4.68
N VAL A 101 1.12 1.29 3.91
CA VAL A 101 2.19 2.17 4.41
C VAL A 101 1.68 3.59 4.51
N ALA A 102 1.92 4.24 5.65
CA ALA A 102 1.69 5.66 5.79
C ALA A 102 2.92 6.42 5.31
N GLY A 103 2.75 7.34 4.35
CA GLY A 103 3.83 8.13 3.78
C GLY A 103 3.70 9.63 4.09
N LYS A 104 4.80 10.29 4.48
CA LYS A 104 4.82 11.74 4.65
C LYS A 104 6.18 12.34 4.26
N PHE A 105 6.15 13.50 3.61
CA PHE A 105 7.35 14.29 3.33
C PHE A 105 7.70 15.16 4.54
N MET A 106 8.94 15.03 5.03
CA MET A 106 9.47 15.75 6.18
C MET A 106 10.10 17.06 5.72
N ASN A 107 9.26 18.07 5.49
CA ASN A 107 9.70 19.37 4.98
C ASN A 107 10.28 20.24 6.11
N THR A 108 11.55 20.63 5.98
CA THR A 108 12.21 21.57 6.91
C THR A 108 11.75 23.02 6.73
N HIS A 109 11.17 23.33 5.56
CA HIS A 109 10.69 24.65 5.18
C HIS A 109 9.21 24.59 4.79
N PRO A 110 8.30 24.41 5.76
CA PRO A 110 6.87 24.42 5.48
C PRO A 110 6.50 25.79 4.91
N LYS A 111 6.02 25.81 3.67
CA LYS A 111 5.52 27.03 3.05
C LYS A 111 4.20 27.38 3.75
N PRO A 112 4.08 28.55 4.42
CA PRO A 112 2.84 28.91 5.07
C PRO A 112 1.76 29.10 3.99
N MET A 113 0.70 28.29 4.05
CA MET A 113 -0.54 28.62 3.34
C MET A 113 -1.31 29.62 4.20
N ILE A 114 -1.48 30.83 3.68
CA ILE A 114 -2.42 31.80 4.23
C ILE A 114 -3.82 31.31 3.80
N LEU A 115 -4.66 30.99 4.76
CA LEU A 115 -6.09 30.68 4.60
C LEU A 115 -6.94 31.93 4.82
#